data_AF-A0A1D2M616-F1
#
_entry.id   AF-A0A1D2M616-F1
#
_cell.length_a   1.000
_cell.length_b   1.000
_cell.length_c   1.000
_cell.angle_alpha   90.00
_cell.angle_beta   90.00
_cell.angle_gamma   90.00
#
_symmetry.space_group_name_H-M   'P 1'
#
loop_
_entity.id
_entity.type
_entity.pdbx_description
1 polymer ?
#
loop_
_entity_poly.entity_id
_entity_poly.type
_entity_poly.pdbx_seq_one_letter_code
_entity_poly.pdbx_strand_id
1 'polypeptide(L)'
;MARNTLAIYMDKVTEADIIDMHSKRLEVLINSNVDILAIETMRSLAEVEMILRFLQSRNVNVKVLDLFQSTGKLREEEVENDPSRTAYGDYVTDAFQTVSKYSNVFGFGTNCVNRKKCEYISEVSSQAKAEAASDIRLIVYPNVGQTWISDKGKTQKQC
;
A
#
# COMPACT_ATOMS: atom_id res chain seq x y z
N MET A 1 -13.15 8.68 24.13
CA MET A 1 -11.82 8.56 23.53
C MET A 1 -11.99 8.44 22.02
N ALA A 2 -11.46 9.39 21.25
CA ALA A 2 -11.57 9.40 19.81
C ALA A 2 -10.61 8.36 19.21
N ARG A 3 -11.14 7.24 18.72
CA ARG A 3 -10.35 6.24 17.99
C ARG A 3 -9.86 6.87 16.68
N ASN A 4 -8.56 6.79 16.43
CA ASN A 4 -7.88 7.37 15.26
C ASN A 4 -8.52 6.89 13.94
N THR A 5 -9.10 7.80 13.17
CA THR A 5 -10.21 7.54 12.23
C THR A 5 -9.81 6.93 10.87
N LEU A 6 -8.54 6.99 10.48
CA LEU A 6 -8.11 6.78 9.09
C LEU A 6 -7.90 5.30 8.68
N ALA A 7 -7.76 4.36 9.61
CA ALA A 7 -7.77 2.92 9.29
C ALA A 7 -9.14 2.27 9.48
N ILE A 8 -10.07 2.96 10.15
CA ILE A 8 -11.40 2.44 10.53
C ILE A 8 -12.41 2.65 9.38
N TYR A 9 -12.04 3.39 8.33
CA TYR A 9 -13.01 3.72 7.30
C TYR A 9 -13.48 2.48 6.51
N MET A 10 -12.60 1.50 6.31
CA MET A 10 -12.94 0.21 5.70
C MET A 10 -14.02 -0.56 6.46
N ASP A 11 -14.20 -0.32 7.77
CA ASP A 11 -15.28 -0.92 8.57
C ASP A 11 -16.62 -0.17 8.43
N LYS A 12 -16.63 1.00 7.75
CA LYS A 12 -17.75 1.95 7.74
C LYS A 12 -18.31 2.24 6.35
N VAL A 13 -17.64 1.77 5.30
CA VAL A 13 -18.01 2.03 3.91
C VAL A 13 -18.16 0.70 3.18
N THR A 14 -19.01 0.68 2.16
CA THR A 14 -19.22 -0.50 1.32
C THR A 14 -18.16 -0.56 0.22
N GLU A 15 -18.00 -1.74 -0.40
CA GLU A 15 -17.18 -1.87 -1.62
C GLU A 15 -17.64 -0.91 -2.73
N ALA A 16 -18.95 -0.68 -2.86
CA ALA A 16 -19.49 0.27 -3.83
C ALA A 16 -19.02 1.71 -3.55
N ASP A 17 -18.96 2.11 -2.28
CA ASP A 17 -18.45 3.43 -1.88
C ASP A 17 -16.95 3.58 -2.20
N ILE A 18 -16.16 2.54 -1.92
CA ILE A 18 -14.74 2.50 -2.25
C ILE A 18 -14.52 2.63 -3.76
N ILE A 19 -15.26 1.85 -4.55
CA ILE A 19 -15.17 1.89 -6.01
C ILE A 19 -15.65 3.24 -6.57
N ASP A 20 -16.74 3.83 -6.07
CA ASP A 20 -17.17 5.16 -6.51
C ASP A 20 -16.10 6.23 -6.22
N MET A 21 -15.43 6.13 -5.07
CA MET A 21 -14.34 7.03 -4.69
C MET A 21 -13.14 6.93 -5.65
N HIS A 22 -12.72 5.72 -6.03
CA HIS A 22 -11.54 5.50 -6.87
C HIS A 22 -11.82 5.64 -8.37
N SER A 23 -12.94 5.10 -8.84
CA SER A 23 -13.25 4.90 -10.27
C SER A 23 -13.13 6.21 -11.06
N LYS A 24 -13.69 7.32 -10.58
CA LYS A 24 -13.62 8.62 -11.28
C LYS A 24 -12.19 9.04 -11.63
N ARG A 25 -11.25 8.84 -10.70
CA ARG A 25 -9.83 9.17 -10.91
C ARG A 25 -9.14 8.13 -11.80
N LEU A 26 -9.41 6.86 -11.57
CA LEU A 26 -8.82 5.77 -12.35
C LEU A 26 -9.22 5.88 -13.82
N GLU A 27 -10.50 6.15 -14.12
CA GLU A 27 -10.99 6.33 -15.49
C GLU A 27 -10.29 7.49 -16.21
N VAL A 28 -10.06 8.62 -15.53
CA VAL A 28 -9.31 9.74 -16.12
C VAL A 28 -7.88 9.32 -16.46
N LEU A 29 -7.19 8.64 -15.56
CA LEU A 29 -5.80 8.22 -15.78
C LEU A 29 -5.68 7.14 -16.85
N ILE A 30 -6.60 6.17 -16.87
CA ILE A 30 -6.73 5.15 -17.91
C ILE A 30 -6.89 5.81 -19.28
N ASN A 31 -7.82 6.77 -19.40
CA ASN A 31 -8.08 7.47 -20.66
C ASN A 31 -6.96 8.45 -21.06
N SER A 32 -6.04 8.76 -20.14
CA SER A 32 -4.86 9.58 -20.42
C SER A 32 -3.68 8.79 -20.99
N ASN A 33 -3.84 7.47 -21.22
CA ASN A 33 -2.82 6.59 -21.80
C ASN A 33 -1.49 6.59 -21.03
N VAL A 34 -1.57 6.50 -19.70
CA VAL A 34 -0.38 6.35 -18.83
C VAL A 34 0.25 4.97 -19.00
N ASP A 35 1.58 4.89 -18.90
CA ASP A 35 2.30 3.62 -19.00
C ASP A 35 2.06 2.70 -17.78
N ILE A 36 2.01 3.30 -16.59
CA ILE A 36 1.92 2.62 -15.29
C ILE A 36 1.07 3.47 -14.35
N LEU A 37 0.16 2.84 -13.62
CA LEU A 37 -0.57 3.42 -12.49
C LEU A 37 0.11 3.06 -11.18
N ALA A 38 0.54 4.07 -10.44
CA ALA A 38 0.94 3.88 -9.05
C ALA A 38 -0.29 3.99 -8.14
N ILE A 39 -0.64 2.89 -7.48
CA ILE A 39 -1.66 2.81 -6.44
C ILE A 39 -0.91 2.81 -5.10
N GLU A 40 -0.58 4.02 -4.64
CA GLU A 40 0.36 4.22 -3.55
C GLU A 40 -0.28 4.50 -2.19
N THR A 41 0.47 4.25 -1.13
CA THR A 41 0.08 4.54 0.26
C THR A 41 -1.20 3.80 0.67
N MET A 42 -1.39 2.60 0.14
CA MET A 42 -2.53 1.75 0.44
C MET A 42 -2.42 1.18 1.84
N ARG A 43 -3.54 1.17 2.55
CA ARG A 43 -3.57 0.77 3.97
C ARG A 43 -4.16 -0.60 4.18
N SER A 44 -5.00 -1.08 3.25
CA SER A 44 -5.74 -2.35 3.33
C SER A 44 -5.53 -3.17 2.06
N LEU A 45 -5.31 -4.47 2.21
CA LEU A 45 -5.29 -5.41 1.10
C LEU A 45 -6.66 -5.50 0.40
N ALA A 46 -7.75 -5.51 1.18
CA ALA A 46 -9.10 -5.59 0.63
C ALA A 46 -9.41 -4.42 -0.33
N GLU A 47 -8.98 -3.20 0.02
CA GLU A 47 -9.11 -2.02 -0.86
C GLU A 47 -8.31 -2.18 -2.15
N VAL A 48 -7.07 -2.66 -2.06
CA VAL A 48 -6.23 -2.93 -3.23
C VAL A 48 -6.88 -3.95 -4.16
N GLU A 49 -7.42 -5.04 -3.61
CA GLU A 49 -8.12 -6.05 -4.40
C GLU A 49 -9.35 -5.47 -5.12
N MET A 50 -10.13 -4.61 -4.47
CA MET A 50 -11.26 -3.92 -5.12
C MET A 50 -10.80 -3.11 -6.33
N ILE A 51 -9.70 -2.35 -6.19
CA ILE A 51 -9.10 -1.56 -7.28
C ILE A 51 -8.59 -2.48 -8.40
N LEU A 52 -7.86 -3.55 -8.06
CA LEU A 52 -7.32 -4.49 -9.06
C LEU A 52 -8.44 -5.19 -9.85
N ARG A 53 -9.52 -5.63 -9.18
CA ARG A 53 -10.71 -6.17 -9.85
C ARG A 53 -11.38 -5.15 -10.76
N PHE A 54 -11.52 -3.91 -10.31
CA PHE A 54 -12.05 -2.83 -11.14
C PHE A 54 -11.20 -2.62 -12.39
N LEU A 55 -9.88 -2.51 -12.25
CA LEU A 55 -8.95 -2.34 -13.37
C LEU A 55 -9.00 -3.53 -14.34
N GLN A 56 -9.04 -4.76 -13.82
CA GLN A 56 -9.18 -5.97 -14.63
C GLN A 56 -10.49 -5.95 -15.43
N SER A 57 -11.59 -5.50 -14.84
CA SER A 57 -12.90 -5.39 -15.50
C SER A 57 -12.92 -4.39 -16.66
N ARG A 58 -11.99 -3.43 -16.69
CA ARG A 58 -11.83 -2.44 -17.76
C ARG A 58 -10.90 -2.91 -18.88
N ASN A 59 -10.33 -4.11 -18.76
CA ASN A 59 -9.38 -4.68 -19.73
C ASN A 59 -8.23 -3.72 -20.07
N VAL A 60 -7.81 -2.91 -19.10
CA VAL A 60 -6.73 -1.94 -19.31
C VAL A 60 -5.40 -2.66 -19.20
N ASN A 61 -4.55 -2.47 -20.22
CA ASN A 61 -3.16 -2.92 -20.19
C ASN A 61 -2.28 -1.92 -19.42
N VAL A 62 -2.74 -1.50 -18.24
CA VAL A 62 -2.01 -0.58 -17.38
C VAL A 62 -1.40 -1.37 -16.25
N LYS A 63 -0.09 -1.21 -16.12
CA LYS A 63 0.73 -1.82 -15.07
C LYS A 63 0.41 -1.18 -13.73
N VAL A 64 0.12 -1.97 -12.70
CA VAL A 64 -0.14 -1.46 -11.35
C VAL A 64 1.10 -1.59 -10.47
N LEU A 65 1.41 -0.53 -9.72
CA LEU A 65 2.35 -0.53 -8.61
C LEU A 65 1.57 -0.37 -7.31
N ASP A 66 1.48 -1.45 -6.51
CA ASP A 66 0.85 -1.42 -5.20
C ASP A 66 1.87 -1.13 -4.11
N LEU A 67 1.65 -0.04 -3.36
CA LEU A 67 2.54 0.34 -2.28
C LEU A 67 1.78 0.42 -0.98
N PHE A 68 2.11 -0.50 -0.07
CA PHE A 68 1.47 -0.55 1.23
C PHE A 68 2.19 0.35 2.22
N GLN A 69 1.41 1.11 3.00
CA GLN A 69 1.89 1.73 4.21
C GLN A 69 1.77 0.71 5.35
N SER A 70 2.91 0.29 5.91
CA SER A 70 2.94 -0.52 7.13
C SER A 70 2.55 0.31 8.36
N THR A 71 1.99 -0.34 9.39
CA THR A 71 1.54 0.31 10.63
C THR A 71 2.58 1.29 11.18
N GLY A 72 2.24 2.58 11.26
CA GLY A 72 2.80 3.49 12.27
C GLY A 72 1.93 3.45 13.53
N LYS A 73 2.32 4.12 14.62
CA LYS A 73 1.49 4.27 15.85
C LYS A 73 0.07 4.73 15.48
N LEU A 74 -0.87 3.80 15.35
CA LEU A 74 -2.26 4.07 14.99
C LEU A 74 -3.23 3.80 16.13
N ARG A 75 -2.77 3.13 17.20
CA ARG A 75 -3.54 2.87 18.42
C ARG A 75 -2.74 3.38 19.62
N GLU A 76 -3.43 4.03 20.54
CA GLU A 76 -2.89 4.40 21.87
C GLU A 76 -2.61 3.15 22.71
N GLU A 77 -3.26 2.03 22.37
CA GLU A 77 -3.07 0.73 23.00
C GLU A 77 -2.45 -0.25 21.98
N GLU A 78 -1.31 -0.77 22.37
CA GLU A 78 -0.27 -1.42 21.57
C GLU A 78 -0.78 -2.54 20.63
N VAL A 79 -0.66 -2.29 19.33
CA VAL A 79 -0.05 -3.31 18.45
C VAL A 79 1.23 -2.64 17.97
N GLU A 80 2.34 -3.26 18.35
CA GLU A 80 3.70 -2.82 18.10
C GLU A 80 3.90 -2.46 16.61
N ASN A 81 4.94 -1.68 16.30
CA ASN A 81 5.34 -1.28 14.94
C ASN A 81 5.73 -2.51 14.09
N ASP A 82 4.82 -3.45 13.86
CA ASP A 82 5.05 -4.71 13.17
C ASP A 82 5.22 -4.40 11.66
N PRO A 83 6.45 -4.47 11.13
CA PRO A 83 6.71 -4.19 9.74
C PRO A 83 6.16 -5.27 8.80
N SER A 84 5.70 -6.42 9.36
CA SER A 84 5.08 -7.50 8.61
C SER A 84 3.62 -7.25 8.24
N ARG A 85 3.03 -6.13 8.71
CA ARG A 85 1.62 -5.82 8.47
C ARG A 85 1.36 -4.46 7.81
N THR A 86 0.32 -4.41 6.99
CA THR A 86 -0.29 -3.18 6.46
C THR A 86 -0.88 -2.34 7.60
N ALA A 87 -1.16 -1.06 7.35
CA ALA A 87 -1.78 -0.18 8.32
C ALA A 87 -3.18 -0.63 8.79
N TYR A 88 -3.86 -1.49 8.02
CA TYR A 88 -5.13 -2.11 8.38
C TYR A 88 -4.95 -3.44 9.15
N GLY A 89 -3.82 -4.12 8.97
CA GLY A 89 -3.44 -5.31 9.73
C GLY A 89 -3.16 -6.55 8.89
N ASP A 90 -3.30 -6.47 7.57
CA ASP A 90 -3.03 -7.58 6.63
C ASP A 90 -1.53 -7.92 6.63
N TYR A 91 -1.15 -9.19 6.48
CA TYR A 91 0.25 -9.54 6.32
C TYR A 91 0.77 -9.07 4.95
N VAL A 92 2.00 -8.56 4.93
CA VAL A 92 2.68 -8.12 3.70
C VAL A 92 2.90 -9.30 2.74
N THR A 93 3.16 -10.50 3.26
CA THR A 93 3.28 -11.72 2.47
C THR A 93 1.97 -12.11 1.79
N ASP A 94 0.85 -12.01 2.51
CA ASP A 94 -0.49 -12.28 1.97
C ASP A 94 -0.86 -11.25 0.90
N ALA A 95 -0.49 -9.99 1.13
CA ALA A 95 -0.64 -8.94 0.14
C ALA A 95 0.15 -9.25 -1.14
N PHE A 96 1.43 -9.61 -1.01
CA PHE A 96 2.25 -10.02 -2.15
C PHE A 96 1.63 -11.21 -2.90
N GLN A 97 1.26 -12.28 -2.19
CA GLN A 97 0.67 -13.49 -2.79
C GLN A 97 -0.68 -13.20 -3.46
N THR A 98 -1.41 -12.21 -2.97
CA THR A 98 -2.71 -11.84 -3.54
C THR A 98 -2.51 -11.02 -4.80
N VAL A 99 -1.68 -9.97 -4.77
CA VAL A 99 -1.43 -9.14 -5.96
C VAL A 99 -0.73 -9.93 -7.07
N SER A 100 0.08 -10.95 -6.72
CA SER A 100 0.81 -11.75 -7.70
C SER A 100 -0.06 -12.63 -8.59
N LYS A 101 -1.35 -12.78 -8.24
CA LYS A 101 -2.35 -13.47 -9.06
C LYS A 101 -2.90 -12.60 -10.18
N TYR A 102 -2.67 -11.28 -10.15
CA TYR A 102 -3.17 -10.34 -11.14
C TYR A 102 -2.11 -10.07 -12.21
N SER A 103 -2.41 -10.44 -13.46
CA SER A 103 -1.47 -10.35 -14.59
C SER A 103 -1.09 -8.92 -14.99
N ASN A 104 -1.89 -7.92 -14.60
CA ASN A 104 -1.66 -6.50 -14.83
C ASN A 104 -0.83 -5.82 -13.71
N VAL A 105 -0.41 -6.55 -12.67
CA VAL A 105 0.47 -6.00 -11.64
C VAL A 105 1.92 -6.05 -12.11
N PHE A 106 2.57 -4.89 -12.13
CA PHE A 106 3.96 -4.75 -12.55
C PHE A 106 4.93 -4.70 -11.37
N GLY A 107 4.50 -4.08 -10.28
CA GLY A 107 5.33 -3.86 -9.12
C GLY A 107 4.55 -3.96 -7.81
N PHE A 108 5.27 -4.35 -6.77
CA PHE A 108 4.80 -4.40 -5.39
C PHE A 108 5.84 -3.77 -4.49
N GLY A 109 5.41 -3.07 -3.45
CA GLY A 109 6.28 -2.79 -2.33
C GLY A 109 5.71 -1.79 -1.34
N THR A 110 6.52 -0.81 -0.96
CA THR A 110 6.16 0.11 0.13
C THR A 110 6.74 1.51 -0.10
N ASN A 111 5.96 2.50 0.31
CA ASN A 111 6.35 3.90 0.35
C ASN A 111 5.97 4.52 1.70
N CYS A 112 6.39 5.76 1.92
CA CYS A 112 5.94 6.56 3.06
C CYS A 112 6.22 5.93 4.44
N VAL A 113 7.24 5.05 4.53
CA VAL A 113 7.73 4.45 5.77
C VAL A 113 9.21 4.77 5.96
N ASN A 114 9.76 4.52 7.15
CA ASN A 114 11.20 4.71 7.37
C ASN A 114 12.02 3.61 6.64
N ARG A 115 13.30 3.87 6.45
CA ARG A 115 14.22 2.97 5.75
C ARG A 115 14.24 1.55 6.33
N LYS A 116 14.27 1.39 7.65
CA LYS A 116 14.29 0.06 8.30
C LYS A 116 13.06 -0.77 7.96
N LYS A 117 11.88 -0.14 7.88
CA LYS A 117 10.65 -0.81 7.44
C LYS A 117 10.70 -1.19 5.96
N CYS A 118 11.23 -0.32 5.10
CA CYS A 118 11.44 -0.67 3.69
C CYS A 118 12.38 -1.87 3.52
N GLU A 119 13.47 -1.94 4.30
CA GLU A 119 14.41 -3.06 4.27
C GLU A 119 13.72 -4.38 4.66
N TYR A 120 12.99 -4.40 5.77
CA TYR A 120 12.21 -5.57 6.19
C TYR A 120 11.18 -6.00 5.14
N ILE A 121 10.37 -5.06 4.64
CA ILE A 121 9.32 -5.34 3.65
C ILE A 121 9.96 -5.89 2.36
N SER A 122 11.10 -5.34 1.95
CA SER A 122 11.83 -5.84 0.78
C SER A 122 12.29 -7.28 0.96
N GLU A 123 12.78 -7.64 2.15
CA GLU A 123 13.24 -8.99 2.48
C GLU A 123 12.08 -9.99 2.42
N VAL A 124 10.99 -9.76 3.17
CA VAL A 124 9.86 -10.69 3.21
C VAL A 124 9.15 -10.79 1.84
N SER A 125 9.08 -9.69 1.10
CA SER A 125 8.50 -9.70 -0.25
C SER A 125 9.39 -10.43 -1.25
N SER A 126 10.72 -10.41 -1.08
CA SER A 126 11.65 -11.18 -1.91
C SER A 126 11.48 -12.67 -1.70
N GLN A 127 11.27 -13.10 -0.46
CA GLN A 127 10.98 -14.50 -0.13
C GLN A 127 9.65 -14.94 -0.75
N ALA A 128 8.57 -14.17 -0.54
CA ALA A 128 7.27 -14.45 -1.12
C ALA A 128 7.29 -14.45 -2.66
N LYS A 129 8.06 -13.56 -3.29
CA LYS A 129 8.29 -13.53 -4.74
C LYS A 129 8.94 -14.82 -5.26
N ALA A 130 9.96 -15.31 -4.56
CA ALA A 130 10.63 -16.55 -4.91
C ALA A 130 9.69 -17.75 -4.78
N GLU A 131 8.92 -17.84 -3.70
CA GLU A 131 7.92 -18.90 -3.48
C GLU A 131 6.83 -18.92 -4.56
N ALA A 132 6.37 -17.74 -4.98
CA ALA A 132 5.34 -17.61 -6.00
C ALA A 132 5.88 -17.75 -7.44
N ALA A 133 7.20 -17.90 -7.63
CA ALA A 133 7.86 -17.83 -8.94
C ALA A 133 7.40 -16.63 -9.79
N SER A 134 7.21 -15.48 -9.13
CA SER A 134 6.58 -14.30 -9.73
C SER A 134 7.61 -13.35 -10.35
N ASP A 135 7.30 -12.76 -11.50
CA ASP A 135 8.13 -11.76 -12.18
C ASP A 135 7.88 -10.31 -11.70
N ILE A 136 6.96 -10.08 -10.78
CA ILE A 136 6.62 -8.75 -10.25
C ILE A 136 7.84 -8.05 -9.66
N ARG A 137 8.05 -6.78 -10.01
CA ARG A 137 9.19 -6.00 -9.51
C ARG A 137 8.95 -5.54 -8.07
N LEU A 138 9.96 -5.64 -7.22
CA LEU A 138 9.90 -5.05 -5.88
C LEU A 138 10.32 -3.59 -5.96
N ILE A 139 9.45 -2.67 -5.52
CA ILE A 139 9.66 -1.23 -5.61
C ILE A 139 9.48 -0.62 -4.22
N VAL A 140 10.53 0.01 -3.71
CA VAL A 140 10.51 0.67 -2.39
C VAL A 140 11.07 2.09 -2.48
N TYR A 141 10.41 3.04 -1.82
CA TYR A 141 10.92 4.41 -1.67
C TYR A 141 10.59 4.98 -0.29
N PRO A 142 11.55 4.97 0.65
CA PRO A 142 11.33 5.39 2.03
C PRO A 142 11.17 6.91 2.15
N ASN A 143 10.59 7.34 3.29
CA ASN A 143 10.72 8.72 3.76
C ASN A 143 12.19 9.06 4.05
N VAL A 144 12.56 10.33 3.86
CA VAL A 144 13.89 10.89 4.13
C VAL A 144 14.33 10.89 5.62
N GLY A 145 13.60 10.19 6.50
CA GLY A 145 13.97 10.01 7.92
C GLY A 145 13.65 11.17 8.85
N GLN A 146 12.94 12.20 8.38
CA GLN A 146 12.54 13.35 9.19
C GLN A 146 11.31 13.05 10.05
N THR A 147 11.31 13.53 11.29
CA THR A 147 10.14 13.48 12.17
C THR A 147 9.51 14.86 12.24
N TRP A 148 8.20 14.95 11.96
CA TRP A 148 7.45 16.17 12.21
C TRP A 148 7.19 16.29 13.72
N ILE A 149 7.53 17.44 14.28
CA ILE A 149 7.18 17.81 15.64
C ILE A 149 6.25 19.02 15.54
N SER A 150 5.08 18.96 16.18
CA SER A 150 4.16 20.10 16.25
C SER A 150 4.91 21.34 16.74
N ASP A 151 4.64 22.49 16.13
CA ASP A 151 5.26 23.79 16.44
C ASP A 151 6.76 23.91 16.17
N LYS A 152 7.45 22.81 15.80
CA LYS A 152 8.89 22.79 15.47
C LYS A 152 9.20 22.37 14.03
N GLY A 153 8.19 21.92 13.29
CA GLY A 153 8.33 21.51 11.90
C GLY A 153 9.09 20.19 11.72
N LYS A 154 9.72 20.00 10.55
CA LYS A 154 10.52 18.81 10.26
C LYS A 154 11.84 18.88 11.04
N THR A 155 12.09 17.88 11.87
CA THR A 155 13.35 17.72 12.58
C THR A 155 14.07 16.47 12.07
N GLN A 156 15.37 16.57 11.84
CA GLN A 156 16.22 15.39 11.66
C GLN A 156 16.46 14.77 13.03
N LYS A 157 16.17 13.47 13.19
CA LYS A 157 16.86 12.69 14.23
C LYS A 157 18.28 12.43 13.73
N GLN A 158 19.28 12.72 14.57
CA GLN A 158 20.65 12.23 14.35
C GLN A 158 20.62 10.70 14.21
N CYS A 159 21.38 10.22 13.22
CA CYS A 159 21.45 8.84 12.73
C CYS A 159 21.47 7.77 13.83
#